data_AF-A0A8V0XC38-F1
#
_entry.id   AF-A0A8V0XC38-F1
#
_cell.length_a   1.000
_cell.length_b   1.000
_cell.length_c   1.000
_cell.angle_alpha   90.00
_cell.angle_beta   90.00
_cell.angle_gamma   90.00
#
_symmetry.space_group_name_H-M   'P 1'
#
loop_
_entity.id
_entity.type
_entity.pdbx_description
1 polymer ?
#
loop_
_entity_poly.entity_id
_entity_poly.type
_entity_poly.pdbx_seq_one_letter_code
_entity_poly.pdbx_strand_id
1 'polypeptide(L)'
;MIIDLFLWGLPPLSKYQEGSGTSSTRQTLNVLHQHFGFSNVNWNYFISRFAGMGNLLKVLTREIENYPHFFLDFENAQPTDGEREVWNQISAVLQDSESMLADLQAYKGAGQEIRDAIQNPNDIQLQEKAWNSVCPLVVRLKRFYEFSLRLEKALQSLLESLTCPPYTPTQHLEREQALAKEFAEILHFTLRFDELKMRNPAIQNDFSYYRRTISRNRINNMHLDIENEVNNEMANRMSLFYAEATPMLKTLSNATTHFVSENKTLPIENTTDCLSTMASVCKVMLETPEYRSRFTSEETLMFCMRVMVGVIILYDHVHPVGAFSKTSKIDMKGCIKVLKEQPPDTVEGLLNALRFTTKHLNDESTSKQIRAMLQ
;
A
#
# COMPACT_ATOMS: atom_id res chain seq x y z
N MET A 1 9.05 0.57 -37.92
CA MET A 1 8.44 -0.20 -39.04
C MET A 1 7.90 -1.56 -38.56
N ILE A 2 7.26 -1.58 -37.38
CA ILE A 2 6.61 -2.75 -36.74
C ILE A 2 5.34 -2.24 -36.05
N ILE A 3 4.53 -1.44 -36.75
CA ILE A 3 3.26 -0.92 -36.21
C ILE A 3 2.06 -1.32 -37.10
N ASP A 4 2.26 -1.86 -38.31
CA ASP A 4 1.16 -2.02 -39.27
C ASP A 4 0.53 -3.43 -39.37
N LEU A 5 0.82 -4.36 -38.46
CA LEU A 5 0.24 -5.72 -38.54
C LEU A 5 -1.09 -5.89 -37.77
N PHE A 6 -1.49 -4.91 -36.95
CA PHE A 6 -2.76 -4.98 -36.21
C PHE A 6 -3.98 -4.48 -37.01
N LEU A 7 -3.78 -3.90 -38.20
CA LEU A 7 -4.84 -3.26 -38.99
C LEU A 7 -5.58 -4.19 -39.99
N TRP A 8 -5.26 -5.48 -40.06
CA TRP A 8 -5.79 -6.39 -41.10
C TRP A 8 -6.75 -7.49 -40.59
N GLY A 9 -7.47 -7.26 -39.49
CA GLY A 9 -8.72 -7.96 -39.20
C GLY A 9 -8.65 -9.50 -39.11
N LEU A 10 -7.55 -10.07 -38.61
CA LEU A 10 -7.44 -11.50 -38.38
C LEU A 10 -8.14 -11.90 -37.06
N PRO A 11 -8.87 -13.03 -37.03
CA PRO A 11 -9.53 -13.50 -35.82
C PRO A 11 -8.53 -14.01 -34.77
N PRO A 12 -8.89 -14.01 -33.48
CA PRO A 12 -8.01 -14.43 -32.40
C PRO A 12 -7.60 -15.91 -32.54
N LEU A 13 -6.33 -16.19 -32.22
CA LEU A 13 -5.66 -17.50 -32.32
C LEU A 13 -6.25 -18.61 -31.42
N SER A 14 -7.35 -18.35 -30.71
CA SER A 14 -8.03 -19.31 -29.84
C SER A 14 -8.73 -20.47 -30.57
N LYS A 15 -8.72 -20.50 -31.90
CA LYS A 15 -9.32 -21.59 -32.71
C LYS A 15 -8.33 -22.67 -33.19
N TYR A 16 -7.04 -22.57 -32.89
CA TYR A 16 -6.08 -23.61 -33.28
C TYR A 16 -5.68 -24.44 -32.06
N GLN A 17 -6.33 -25.61 -31.91
CA GLN A 17 -6.06 -26.59 -30.87
C GLN A 17 -4.61 -27.09 -30.90
N GLU A 18 -4.14 -27.43 -29.70
CA GLU A 18 -2.83 -27.97 -29.36
C GLU A 18 -2.40 -29.14 -30.26
N GLY A 19 -1.33 -28.89 -31.02
CA GLY A 19 -0.56 -29.91 -31.72
C GLY A 19 0.93 -29.60 -31.56
N SER A 20 1.66 -30.56 -30.98
CA SER A 20 3.09 -30.57 -30.68
C SER A 20 3.96 -29.64 -31.54
N GLY A 21 4.73 -28.79 -30.84
CA GLY A 21 5.63 -27.77 -31.40
C GLY A 21 6.55 -28.30 -32.48
N THR A 22 6.24 -27.90 -33.73
CA THR A 22 7.08 -27.79 -34.95
C THR A 22 6.17 -27.81 -36.20
N SER A 23 4.94 -28.34 -36.10
CA SER A 23 4.01 -28.41 -37.25
C SER A 23 3.17 -27.14 -37.44
N SER A 24 2.80 -26.45 -36.36
CA SER A 24 1.92 -25.26 -36.39
C SER A 24 2.53 -24.10 -37.19
N THR A 25 3.83 -23.81 -37.02
CA THR A 25 4.49 -22.71 -37.74
C THR A 25 4.61 -22.99 -39.24
N ARG A 26 4.82 -24.25 -39.64
CA ARG A 26 4.83 -24.67 -41.06
C ARG A 26 3.43 -24.59 -41.68
N GLN A 27 2.38 -24.89 -40.93
CA GLN A 27 1.00 -24.76 -41.41
C GLN A 27 0.62 -23.29 -41.65
N THR A 28 0.96 -22.38 -40.74
CA THR A 28 0.70 -20.93 -40.92
C THR A 28 1.49 -20.34 -42.10
N LEU A 29 2.73 -20.81 -42.33
CA LEU A 29 3.56 -20.39 -43.46
C LEU A 29 3.08 -20.93 -44.82
N ASN A 30 2.51 -22.14 -44.86
CA ASN A 30 1.89 -22.69 -46.07
C ASN A 30 0.64 -21.91 -46.50
N VAL A 31 -0.13 -21.39 -45.54
CA VAL A 31 -1.28 -20.52 -45.82
C VAL A 31 -0.84 -19.19 -46.44
N LEU A 32 0.25 -18.59 -45.95
CA LEU A 32 0.83 -17.37 -46.52
C LEU A 32 1.42 -17.59 -47.92
N HIS A 33 2.04 -18.74 -48.18
CA HIS A 33 2.56 -19.11 -49.50
C HIS A 33 1.44 -19.29 -50.54
N GLN A 34 0.31 -19.88 -50.15
CA GLN A 34 -0.85 -20.04 -51.03
C GLN A 34 -1.60 -18.72 -51.30
N HIS A 35 -1.55 -17.74 -50.40
CA HIS A 35 -2.25 -16.45 -50.57
C HIS A 35 -1.44 -15.36 -51.28
N PHE A 36 -0.11 -15.37 -51.20
CA PHE A 36 0.72 -14.24 -51.66
C PHE A 36 1.76 -14.56 -52.75
N GLY A 37 1.91 -15.81 -53.19
CA GLY A 37 2.57 -16.13 -54.46
C GLY A 37 4.04 -15.68 -54.62
N PHE A 38 4.82 -15.58 -53.55
CA PHE A 38 6.23 -15.20 -53.63
C PHE A 38 7.14 -16.41 -53.85
N SER A 39 7.51 -16.66 -55.10
CA SER A 39 8.26 -17.84 -55.57
C SER A 39 9.79 -17.75 -55.48
N ASN A 40 10.38 -16.78 -54.75
CA ASN A 40 11.84 -16.60 -54.72
C ASN A 40 12.41 -16.08 -53.39
N VAL A 41 11.96 -16.63 -52.26
CA VAL A 41 12.56 -16.32 -50.94
C VAL A 41 13.25 -17.56 -50.39
N ASN A 42 14.53 -17.43 -50.01
CA ASN A 42 15.27 -18.51 -49.35
C ASN A 42 14.77 -18.68 -47.90
N TRP A 43 13.73 -19.49 -47.74
CA TRP A 43 12.99 -19.69 -46.49
C TRP A 43 13.85 -20.25 -45.35
N ASN A 44 14.93 -20.98 -45.65
CA ASN A 44 15.84 -21.48 -44.61
C ASN A 44 16.62 -20.35 -43.92
N TYR A 45 16.96 -19.28 -44.64
CA TYR A 45 17.58 -18.09 -44.06
C TYR A 45 16.60 -17.27 -43.21
N PHE A 46 15.33 -17.22 -43.62
CA PHE A 46 14.26 -16.55 -42.86
C PHE A 46 13.92 -17.31 -41.57
N ILE A 47 13.79 -18.64 -41.63
CA ILE A 47 13.51 -19.49 -40.46
C ILE A 47 14.66 -19.44 -39.44
N SER A 48 15.93 -19.41 -39.88
CA SER A 48 17.09 -19.29 -38.99
C SER A 48 17.16 -17.94 -38.26
N ARG A 49 16.72 -16.83 -38.89
CA ARG A 49 16.68 -15.50 -38.24
C ARG A 49 15.47 -15.34 -37.31
N PHE A 50 14.32 -15.93 -37.66
CA PHE A 50 13.10 -15.82 -36.87
C PHE A 50 12.98 -16.82 -35.71
N ALA A 51 13.71 -17.94 -35.74
CA ALA A 51 13.78 -18.87 -34.61
C ALA A 51 14.34 -18.20 -33.33
N GLY A 52 15.27 -17.26 -33.47
CA GLY A 52 15.77 -16.42 -32.36
C GLY A 52 14.79 -15.31 -31.94
N MET A 53 14.00 -14.78 -32.88
CA MET A 53 12.95 -13.80 -32.60
C MET A 53 11.74 -14.42 -31.90
N GLY A 54 11.48 -15.72 -31.98
CA GLY A 54 10.40 -16.36 -31.21
C GLY A 54 10.65 -16.33 -29.70
N ASN A 55 11.91 -16.46 -29.28
CA ASN A 55 12.31 -16.28 -27.88
C ASN A 55 12.38 -14.79 -27.52
N LEU A 56 12.85 -13.93 -28.43
CA LEU A 56 12.89 -12.48 -28.19
C LEU A 56 11.48 -11.88 -28.12
N LEU A 57 10.55 -12.29 -28.99
CA LEU A 57 9.14 -11.94 -28.91
C LEU A 57 8.49 -12.55 -27.67
N LYS A 58 8.78 -13.81 -27.29
CA LYS A 58 8.29 -14.34 -26.01
C LYS A 58 8.83 -13.59 -24.79
N VAL A 59 10.04 -13.03 -24.87
CA VAL A 59 10.63 -12.21 -23.81
C VAL A 59 10.01 -10.81 -23.81
N LEU A 60 9.86 -10.19 -24.99
CA LEU A 60 9.26 -8.87 -25.16
C LEU A 60 7.75 -8.87 -24.89
N THR A 61 7.01 -9.90 -25.31
CA THR A 61 5.59 -10.09 -24.98
C THR A 61 5.43 -10.56 -23.55
N ARG A 62 6.35 -11.34 -22.95
CA ARG A 62 6.31 -11.58 -21.48
C ARG A 62 6.48 -10.30 -20.69
N GLU A 63 7.33 -9.38 -21.11
CA GLU A 63 7.51 -8.09 -20.43
C GLU A 63 6.28 -7.18 -20.58
N ILE A 64 5.56 -7.26 -21.71
CA ILE A 64 4.32 -6.50 -21.97
C ILE A 64 3.06 -7.21 -21.41
N GLU A 65 3.05 -8.53 -21.26
CA GLU A 65 1.89 -9.30 -20.77
C GLU A 65 1.88 -9.44 -19.23
N ASN A 66 3.02 -9.27 -18.56
CA ASN A 66 3.13 -9.54 -17.12
C ASN A 66 2.75 -8.36 -16.22
N TYR A 67 2.60 -7.15 -16.77
CA TYR A 67 2.26 -5.98 -15.96
C TYR A 67 0.97 -5.31 -16.45
N PRO A 68 0.09 -4.89 -15.53
CA PRO A 68 -1.10 -4.13 -15.90
C PRO A 68 -0.71 -2.81 -16.55
N HIS A 69 -1.07 -2.64 -17.83
CA HIS A 69 -0.83 -1.42 -18.61
C HIS A 69 -2.07 -0.51 -18.63
N PHE A 70 -2.45 -0.03 -17.45
CA PHE A 70 -3.47 1.00 -17.30
C PHE A 70 -3.01 2.08 -16.31
N PHE A 71 -3.70 3.21 -16.31
CA PHE A 71 -3.39 4.35 -15.46
C PHE A 71 -4.46 4.49 -14.38
N LEU A 72 -4.03 4.67 -13.13
CA LEU A 72 -4.91 5.04 -12.02
C LEU A 72 -4.93 6.57 -11.91
N ASP A 73 -6.10 7.17 -12.13
CA ASP A 73 -6.27 8.62 -12.08
C ASP A 73 -6.44 9.11 -10.63
N PHE A 74 -5.34 9.23 -9.90
CA PHE A 74 -5.35 9.75 -8.54
C PHE A 74 -5.82 11.20 -8.44
N GLU A 75 -5.80 11.97 -9.54
CA GLU A 75 -6.16 13.38 -9.51
C GLU A 75 -7.66 13.55 -9.69
N ASN A 76 -8.26 12.88 -10.68
CA ASN A 76 -9.61 13.20 -11.15
C ASN A 76 -10.62 12.06 -11.04
N ALA A 77 -10.24 10.85 -10.58
CA ALA A 77 -11.17 9.73 -10.46
C ALA A 77 -12.43 10.14 -9.67
N GLN A 78 -13.60 9.88 -10.29
CA GLN A 78 -14.92 10.08 -9.71
C GLN A 78 -15.61 8.73 -9.57
N PRO A 79 -16.36 8.49 -8.47
CA PRO A 79 -17.01 7.20 -8.28
C PRO A 79 -18.12 7.01 -9.30
N THR A 80 -18.21 5.80 -9.83
CA THR A 80 -19.36 5.31 -10.59
C THR A 80 -20.57 5.10 -9.67
N ASP A 81 -21.74 4.83 -10.24
CA ASP A 81 -22.95 4.53 -9.45
C ASP A 81 -22.77 3.28 -8.58
N GLY A 82 -21.99 2.29 -9.05
CA GLY A 82 -21.69 1.08 -8.30
C GLY A 82 -20.72 1.31 -7.12
N GLU A 83 -19.84 2.31 -7.21
CA GLU A 83 -18.88 2.64 -6.16
C GLU A 83 -19.46 3.60 -5.11
N ARG A 84 -20.51 4.35 -5.46
CA ARG A 84 -20.97 5.54 -4.71
C ARG A 84 -21.19 5.29 -3.23
N GLU A 85 -21.82 4.17 -2.87
CA GLU A 85 -22.13 3.85 -1.48
C GLU A 85 -20.86 3.65 -0.66
N VAL A 86 -19.98 2.77 -1.12
CA VAL A 86 -18.71 2.45 -0.45
C VAL A 86 -17.79 3.67 -0.45
N TRP A 87 -17.72 4.39 -1.57
CA TRP A 87 -16.95 5.63 -1.69
C TRP A 87 -17.41 6.67 -0.68
N ASN A 88 -18.72 6.91 -0.53
CA ASN A 88 -19.24 7.87 0.47
C ASN A 88 -18.87 7.46 1.90
N GLN A 89 -18.93 6.16 2.23
CA GLN A 89 -18.55 5.67 3.56
C GLN A 89 -17.08 5.93 3.87
N ILE A 90 -16.19 5.66 2.91
CA ILE A 90 -14.74 5.81 3.09
C ILE A 90 -14.34 7.29 3.07
N SER A 91 -14.89 8.06 2.13
CA SER A 91 -14.64 9.50 2.00
C SER A 91 -15.06 10.25 3.28
N ALA A 92 -16.16 9.84 3.93
CA ALA A 92 -16.56 10.38 5.23
C ALA A 92 -15.59 10.08 6.39
N VAL A 93 -14.73 9.06 6.26
CA VAL A 93 -13.61 8.82 7.17
C VAL A 93 -12.41 9.68 6.76
N LEU A 94 -12.07 9.68 5.47
CA LEU A 94 -10.89 10.38 4.96
C LEU A 94 -10.99 11.90 5.04
N GLN A 95 -12.18 12.50 5.09
CA GLN A 95 -12.35 13.95 5.30
C GLN A 95 -11.67 14.45 6.59
N ASP A 96 -11.54 13.58 7.60
CA ASP A 96 -10.90 13.94 8.87
C ASP A 96 -9.37 13.77 8.85
N SER A 97 -8.81 13.14 7.82
CA SER A 97 -7.40 12.69 7.76
C SER A 97 -6.39 13.84 7.91
N GLU A 98 -6.55 14.93 7.16
CA GLU A 98 -5.65 16.08 7.24
C GLU A 98 -5.73 16.76 8.61
N SER A 99 -6.91 16.81 9.23
CA SER A 99 -7.04 17.32 10.60
C SER A 99 -6.30 16.44 11.61
N MET A 100 -6.33 15.10 11.43
CA MET A 100 -5.58 14.16 12.28
C MET A 100 -4.07 14.38 12.15
N LEU A 101 -3.58 14.54 10.92
CA LEU A 101 -2.16 14.79 10.66
C LEU A 101 -1.72 16.14 11.21
N ALA A 102 -2.52 17.19 11.04
CA ALA A 102 -2.24 18.51 11.60
C ALA A 102 -2.19 18.48 13.14
N ASP A 103 -3.14 17.80 13.79
CA ASP A 103 -3.18 17.65 15.24
C ASP A 103 -1.96 16.87 15.78
N LEU A 104 -1.53 15.82 15.06
CA LEU A 104 -0.35 15.03 15.43
C LEU A 104 0.94 15.84 15.22
N GLN A 105 1.04 16.59 14.12
CA GLN A 105 2.16 17.48 13.84
C GLN A 105 2.27 18.59 14.91
N ALA A 106 1.15 19.07 15.43
CA ALA A 106 1.09 20.08 16.49
C ALA A 106 1.27 19.50 17.91
N TYR A 107 1.46 18.18 18.06
CA TYR A 107 1.59 17.53 19.35
C TYR A 107 2.98 17.81 19.99
N LYS A 108 3.03 18.78 20.91
CA LYS A 108 4.28 19.18 21.61
C LYS A 108 4.65 18.28 22.80
N GLY A 109 3.66 17.62 23.38
CA GLY A 109 3.80 16.85 24.61
C GLY A 109 3.84 17.70 25.89
N ALA A 110 3.77 17.03 27.06
CA ALA A 110 3.78 17.66 28.39
C ALA A 110 5.06 17.33 29.18
N GLY A 111 6.16 17.05 28.48
CA GLY A 111 7.36 16.46 29.08
C GLY A 111 8.03 17.32 30.16
N GLN A 112 7.96 18.65 30.07
CA GLN A 112 8.54 19.53 31.09
C GLN A 112 7.73 19.49 32.38
N GLU A 113 6.43 19.70 32.28
CA GLU A 113 5.51 19.67 33.42
C GLU A 113 5.52 18.30 34.10
N ILE A 114 5.56 17.22 33.32
CA ILE A 114 5.68 15.85 33.85
C ILE A 114 6.98 15.66 34.62
N ARG A 115 8.12 16.15 34.11
CA ARG A 115 9.41 16.04 34.82
C ARG A 115 9.38 16.81 36.15
N ASP A 116 8.86 18.04 36.14
CA ASP A 116 8.79 18.88 37.33
C ASP A 116 7.92 18.24 38.41
N ALA A 117 6.77 17.65 38.01
CA ALA A 117 5.89 16.91 38.90
C ALA A 117 6.54 15.62 39.44
N ILE A 118 7.29 14.87 38.64
CA ILE A 118 7.99 13.65 39.09
C ILE A 118 9.12 13.99 40.07
N GLN A 119 9.85 15.09 39.84
CA GLN A 119 10.95 15.53 40.72
C GLN A 119 10.45 16.06 42.06
N ASN A 120 9.24 16.63 42.10
CA ASN A 120 8.65 17.25 43.28
C ASN A 120 7.27 16.63 43.59
N PRO A 121 7.23 15.35 44.02
CA PRO A 121 5.97 14.60 44.15
C PRO A 121 5.02 15.15 45.23
N ASN A 122 5.53 15.93 46.19
CA ASN A 122 4.74 16.53 47.26
C ASN A 122 4.21 17.94 46.90
N ASP A 123 4.63 18.51 45.77
CA ASP A 123 4.16 19.82 45.31
C ASP A 123 2.87 19.66 44.49
N ILE A 124 1.74 19.98 45.13
CA ILE A 124 0.39 19.86 44.55
C ILE A 124 0.24 20.74 43.31
N GLN A 125 0.83 21.94 43.29
CA GLN A 125 0.70 22.85 42.14
C GLN A 125 1.40 22.28 40.90
N LEU A 126 2.55 21.63 41.08
CA LEU A 126 3.25 20.95 40.00
C LEU A 126 2.50 19.70 39.53
N GLN A 127 1.89 18.93 40.43
CA GLN A 127 1.04 17.79 40.05
C GLN A 127 -0.16 18.24 39.20
N GLU A 128 -0.88 19.28 39.65
CA GLU A 128 -2.03 19.84 38.94
C GLU A 128 -1.63 20.42 37.59
N LYS A 129 -0.50 21.13 37.51
CA LYS A 129 0.01 21.67 36.25
C LYS A 129 0.31 20.56 35.24
N ALA A 130 1.01 19.50 35.65
CA ALA A 130 1.26 18.35 34.79
C ALA A 130 -0.02 17.65 34.34
N TRP A 131 -0.98 17.51 35.25
CA TRP A 131 -2.29 16.93 34.95
C TRP A 131 -3.07 17.76 33.93
N ASN A 132 -3.18 19.07 34.14
CA ASN A 132 -3.87 19.99 33.23
C ASN A 132 -3.21 20.07 31.85
N SER A 133 -1.89 19.88 31.76
CA SER A 133 -1.18 19.81 30.48
C SER A 133 -1.36 18.47 29.77
N VAL A 134 -1.31 17.34 30.50
CA VAL A 134 -1.35 16.01 29.88
C VAL A 134 -2.76 15.60 29.44
N CYS A 135 -3.80 16.02 30.14
CA CYS A 135 -5.16 15.54 29.87
C CYS A 135 -5.65 15.88 28.47
N PRO A 136 -5.60 17.14 27.99
CA PRO A 136 -6.01 17.49 26.63
C PRO A 136 -5.22 16.72 25.55
N LEU A 137 -3.95 16.41 25.83
CA LEU A 137 -3.12 15.62 24.92
C LEU A 137 -3.61 14.18 24.84
N VAL A 138 -3.98 13.57 25.96
CA VAL A 138 -4.54 12.21 25.99
C VAL A 138 -5.89 12.13 25.27
N VAL A 139 -6.72 13.17 25.32
CA VAL A 139 -7.94 13.25 24.51
C VAL A 139 -7.61 13.19 23.01
N ARG A 140 -6.56 13.90 22.57
CA ARG A 140 -6.08 13.81 21.17
C ARG A 140 -5.59 12.41 20.83
N LEU A 141 -4.82 11.79 21.74
CA LEU A 141 -4.38 10.39 21.56
C LEU A 141 -5.57 9.43 21.43
N LYS A 142 -6.61 9.62 22.24
CA LYS A 142 -7.85 8.85 22.13
C LYS A 142 -8.48 9.03 20.74
N ARG A 143 -8.61 10.27 20.26
CA ARG A 143 -9.16 10.57 18.93
C ARG A 143 -8.38 9.90 17.80
N PHE A 144 -7.04 9.89 17.86
CA PHE A 144 -6.23 9.17 16.86
C PHE A 144 -6.45 7.66 16.90
N TYR A 145 -6.53 7.07 18.10
CA TYR A 145 -6.82 5.65 18.25
C TYR A 145 -8.22 5.32 17.70
N GLU A 146 -9.25 6.10 18.04
CA GLU A 146 -10.60 5.90 17.52
C GLU A 146 -10.66 6.08 15.99
N PHE A 147 -9.87 7.00 15.43
CA PHE A 147 -9.72 7.14 13.99
C PHE A 147 -9.14 5.89 13.33
N SER A 148 -8.18 5.22 13.98
CA SER A 148 -7.63 3.95 13.47
C SER A 148 -8.71 2.85 13.34
N LEU A 149 -9.67 2.82 14.27
CA LEU A 149 -10.80 1.88 14.23
C LEU A 149 -11.78 2.19 13.10
N ARG A 150 -11.94 3.48 12.75
CA ARG A 150 -12.74 3.90 11.59
C ARG A 150 -12.05 3.52 10.28
N LEU A 151 -10.73 3.71 10.20
CA LEU A 151 -9.93 3.29 9.04
C LEU A 151 -9.95 1.77 8.82
N GLU A 152 -9.88 0.99 9.89
CA GLU A 152 -10.01 -0.48 9.81
C GLU A 152 -11.32 -0.88 9.12
N LYS A 153 -12.44 -0.30 9.54
CA LYS A 153 -13.76 -0.57 8.93
C LYS A 153 -13.84 -0.10 7.48
N ALA A 154 -13.31 1.10 7.19
CA ALA A 154 -13.26 1.62 5.83
C ALA A 154 -12.45 0.71 4.89
N LEU A 155 -11.32 0.20 5.38
CA LEU A 155 -10.49 -0.76 4.64
C LEU A 155 -11.23 -2.08 4.40
N GLN A 156 -12.00 -2.60 5.36
CA GLN A 156 -12.79 -3.81 5.17
C GLN A 156 -13.81 -3.65 4.02
N SER A 157 -14.62 -2.59 4.03
CA SER A 157 -15.59 -2.29 2.95
C SER A 157 -14.91 -2.15 1.58
N LEU A 158 -13.73 -1.54 1.56
CA LEU A 158 -12.94 -1.35 0.36
C LEU A 158 -12.42 -2.68 -0.19
N LEU A 159 -11.85 -3.53 0.67
CA LEU A 159 -11.34 -4.84 0.28
C LEU A 159 -12.48 -5.75 -0.21
N GLU A 160 -13.63 -5.73 0.45
CA GLU A 160 -14.85 -6.40 0.00
C GLU A 160 -15.18 -6.03 -1.45
N SER A 161 -15.12 -4.74 -1.78
CA SER A 161 -15.47 -4.24 -3.12
C SER A 161 -14.42 -4.58 -4.16
N LEU A 162 -13.13 -4.41 -3.84
CA LEU A 162 -12.01 -4.57 -4.79
C LEU A 162 -11.50 -6.00 -4.94
N THR A 163 -12.11 -6.97 -4.25
CA THR A 163 -11.67 -8.38 -4.30
C THR A 163 -12.80 -9.35 -4.60
N CYS A 164 -14.05 -8.87 -4.73
CA CYS A 164 -15.21 -9.74 -4.92
C CYS A 164 -15.26 -10.40 -6.32
N PRO A 165 -15.72 -11.66 -6.42
CA PRO A 165 -15.97 -12.27 -7.72
C PRO A 165 -17.08 -11.51 -8.49
N PRO A 166 -17.09 -11.57 -9.84
CA PRO A 166 -16.28 -12.44 -10.70
C PRO A 166 -15.03 -11.75 -11.28
N TYR A 167 -14.70 -10.53 -10.87
CA TYR A 167 -13.65 -9.74 -11.52
C TYR A 167 -12.26 -10.09 -10.99
N THR A 168 -11.27 -9.97 -11.87
CA THR A 168 -9.86 -10.06 -11.50
C THR A 168 -9.39 -8.76 -10.85
N PRO A 169 -8.30 -8.77 -10.07
CA PRO A 169 -7.77 -7.56 -9.45
C PRO A 169 -7.43 -6.44 -10.45
N THR A 170 -6.90 -6.78 -11.62
CA THR A 170 -6.68 -5.83 -12.72
C THR A 170 -7.98 -5.17 -13.16
N GLN A 171 -9.03 -5.96 -13.37
CA GLN A 171 -10.34 -5.44 -13.78
C GLN A 171 -10.96 -4.58 -12.69
N HIS A 172 -10.79 -4.95 -11.41
CA HIS A 172 -11.28 -4.14 -10.31
C HIS A 172 -10.63 -2.76 -10.30
N LEU A 173 -9.30 -2.71 -10.32
CA LEU A 173 -8.56 -1.44 -10.30
C LEU A 173 -8.79 -0.59 -11.55
N GLU A 174 -9.06 -1.20 -12.71
CA GLU A 174 -9.38 -0.48 -13.94
C GLU A 174 -10.79 0.11 -13.91
N ARG A 175 -11.77 -0.61 -13.35
CA ARG A 175 -13.20 -0.23 -13.33
C ARG A 175 -13.55 0.66 -12.14
N GLU A 176 -13.08 0.30 -10.95
CA GLU A 176 -13.38 0.97 -9.68
C GLU A 176 -12.25 1.92 -9.27
N GLN A 177 -11.96 2.86 -10.17
CA GLN A 177 -10.87 3.83 -10.04
C GLN A 177 -11.02 4.74 -8.81
N ALA A 178 -12.25 5.08 -8.42
CA ALA A 178 -12.48 5.92 -7.25
C ALA A 178 -12.20 5.15 -5.96
N LEU A 179 -12.60 3.88 -5.88
CA LEU A 179 -12.24 3.03 -4.74
C LEU A 179 -10.72 2.74 -4.70
N ALA A 180 -10.07 2.56 -5.84
CA ALA A 180 -8.61 2.46 -5.89
C ALA A 180 -7.92 3.73 -5.36
N LYS A 181 -8.47 4.92 -5.68
CA LYS A 181 -8.01 6.20 -5.11
C LYS A 181 -8.24 6.28 -3.60
N GLU A 182 -9.41 5.89 -3.10
CA GLU A 182 -9.67 5.86 -1.65
C GLU A 182 -8.70 4.89 -0.92
N PHE A 183 -8.34 3.77 -1.55
CA PHE A 183 -7.35 2.85 -0.98
C PHE A 183 -5.98 3.53 -0.86
N ALA A 184 -5.59 4.21 -1.93
CA ALA A 184 -4.36 4.97 -1.98
C ALA A 184 -4.31 6.06 -0.89
N GLU A 185 -5.41 6.77 -0.67
CA GLU A 185 -5.52 7.80 0.38
C GLU A 185 -5.45 7.22 1.81
N ILE A 186 -6.07 6.06 2.07
CA ILE A 186 -5.94 5.34 3.35
C ILE A 186 -4.46 5.03 3.64
N LEU A 187 -3.74 4.50 2.65
CA LEU A 187 -2.32 4.16 2.79
C LEU A 187 -1.44 5.41 2.93
N HIS A 188 -1.77 6.47 2.19
CA HIS A 188 -1.07 7.75 2.26
C HIS A 188 -1.15 8.35 3.67
N PHE A 189 -2.35 8.45 4.23
CA PHE A 189 -2.56 8.89 5.61
C PHE A 189 -1.78 8.01 6.59
N THR A 190 -1.89 6.69 6.44
CA THR A 190 -1.27 5.70 7.33
C THR A 190 0.24 5.90 7.45
N LEU A 191 0.93 6.02 6.33
CA LEU A 191 2.39 6.21 6.32
C LEU A 191 2.78 7.57 6.90
N ARG A 192 2.04 8.65 6.60
CA ARG A 192 2.31 9.99 7.16
C ARG A 192 2.10 10.04 8.67
N PHE A 193 1.02 9.43 9.16
CA PHE A 193 0.75 9.36 10.59
C PHE A 193 1.87 8.64 11.33
N ASP A 194 2.27 7.47 10.83
CA ASP A 194 3.29 6.65 11.47
C ASP A 194 4.67 7.31 11.43
N GLU A 195 5.03 8.01 10.33
CA GLU A 195 6.25 8.81 10.24
C GLU A 195 6.31 9.90 11.33
N LEU A 196 5.21 10.65 11.50
CA LEU A 196 5.11 11.68 12.53
C LEU A 196 5.18 11.09 13.93
N LYS A 197 4.49 9.98 14.17
CA LYS A 197 4.48 9.29 15.46
C LYS A 197 5.88 8.80 15.83
N MET A 198 6.61 8.19 14.89
CA MET A 198 7.97 7.66 15.13
C MET A 198 8.95 8.75 15.55
N ARG A 199 8.76 9.99 15.09
CA ARG A 199 9.60 11.15 15.44
C ARG A 199 9.23 11.81 16.77
N ASN A 200 8.15 11.39 17.43
CA ASN A 200 7.63 12.05 18.62
C ASN A 200 7.58 11.11 19.85
N PRO A 201 8.67 11.00 20.63
CA PRO A 201 8.70 10.15 21.82
C PRO A 201 7.78 10.65 22.95
N ALA A 202 7.30 11.91 22.91
CA ALA A 202 6.44 12.45 23.95
C ALA A 202 5.09 11.72 24.03
N ILE A 203 4.58 11.21 22.90
CA ILE A 203 3.29 10.49 22.83
C ILE A 203 3.22 9.33 23.84
N GLN A 204 4.24 8.45 23.84
CA GLN A 204 4.27 7.31 24.75
C GLN A 204 4.52 7.74 26.20
N ASN A 205 5.36 8.75 26.41
CA ASN A 205 5.70 9.25 27.75
C ASN A 205 4.50 9.90 28.44
N ASP A 206 3.79 10.77 27.73
CA ASP A 206 2.61 11.46 28.22
C ASP A 206 1.51 10.46 28.59
N PHE A 207 1.23 9.50 27.69
CA PHE A 207 0.21 8.49 27.95
C PHE A 207 0.58 7.56 29.11
N SER A 208 1.86 7.19 29.22
CA SER A 208 2.38 6.39 30.35
C SER A 208 2.31 7.14 31.67
N TYR A 209 2.52 8.47 31.67
CA TYR A 209 2.31 9.31 32.85
C TYR A 209 0.84 9.34 33.25
N TYR A 210 -0.05 9.66 32.30
CA TYR A 210 -1.50 9.70 32.53
C TYR A 210 -2.03 8.42 33.16
N ARG A 211 -1.67 7.25 32.62
CA ARG A 211 -2.09 5.94 33.17
C ARG A 211 -1.63 5.72 34.60
N ARG A 212 -0.38 6.09 34.93
CA ARG A 212 0.16 5.97 36.29
C ARG A 212 -0.57 6.90 37.27
N THR A 213 -0.89 8.13 36.84
CA THR A 213 -1.58 9.11 37.67
C THR A 213 -3.03 8.72 37.96
N ILE A 214 -3.80 8.26 36.97
CA ILE A 214 -5.16 7.74 37.20
C ILE A 214 -5.14 6.55 38.15
N SER A 215 -4.23 5.59 37.94
CA SER A 215 -4.14 4.40 38.79
C SER A 215 -3.88 4.75 40.26
N ARG A 216 -3.12 5.83 40.54
CA ARG A 216 -2.86 6.31 41.90
C ARG A 216 -4.07 7.06 42.48
N ASN A 217 -4.70 7.92 41.69
CA ASN A 217 -5.81 8.75 42.14
C ASN A 217 -7.08 7.95 42.45
N ARG A 218 -7.31 6.82 41.76
CA ARG A 218 -8.35 5.85 42.12
C ARG A 218 -8.19 5.24 43.49
N ILE A 219 -6.96 4.93 43.89
CA ILE A 219 -6.66 4.40 45.23
C ILE A 219 -6.95 5.48 46.29
N ASN A 220 -6.81 6.76 45.94
CA ASN A 220 -7.02 7.90 46.81
C ASN A 220 -8.44 8.50 46.74
N ASN A 221 -9.39 7.89 46.03
CA ASN A 221 -10.77 8.36 45.85
C ASN A 221 -10.91 9.83 45.38
N MET A 222 -9.96 10.35 44.59
CA MET A 222 -10.09 11.68 43.99
C MET A 222 -10.89 11.58 42.69
N HIS A 223 -12.10 12.14 42.69
CA HIS A 223 -13.01 12.17 41.55
C HIS A 223 -12.45 13.12 40.48
N LEU A 224 -11.76 12.59 39.47
CA LEU A 224 -11.30 13.35 38.32
C LEU A 224 -12.35 13.21 37.22
N ASP A 225 -13.02 14.29 36.82
CA ASP A 225 -14.03 14.29 35.74
C ASP A 225 -13.54 13.70 34.40
N ILE A 226 -12.22 13.62 34.23
CA ILE A 226 -11.52 13.02 33.08
C ILE A 226 -11.55 11.47 33.08
N GLU A 227 -11.89 10.81 34.18
CA GLU A 227 -12.11 9.34 34.18
C GLU A 227 -13.24 8.90 33.24
N ASN A 228 -14.15 9.81 32.91
CA ASN A 228 -15.24 9.54 31.96
C ASN A 228 -14.76 9.47 30.51
N GLU A 229 -13.57 9.99 30.19
CA GLU A 229 -13.11 10.05 28.80
C GLU A 229 -12.31 8.82 28.36
N VAL A 230 -11.47 8.24 29.23
CA VAL A 230 -10.66 7.06 28.92
C VAL A 230 -10.80 6.02 30.04
N ASN A 231 -11.64 5.01 29.82
CA ASN A 231 -11.75 3.88 30.74
C ASN A 231 -10.49 2.97 30.71
N ASN A 232 -10.37 2.06 31.67
CA ASN A 232 -9.21 1.16 31.78
C ASN A 232 -8.98 0.28 30.56
N GLU A 233 -10.05 -0.26 29.96
CA GLU A 233 -9.97 -1.15 28.81
C GLU A 233 -9.43 -0.39 27.59
N MET A 234 -10.01 0.78 27.31
CA MET A 234 -9.55 1.71 26.28
C MET A 234 -8.09 2.10 26.51
N ALA A 235 -7.71 2.42 27.75
CA ALA A 235 -6.33 2.79 28.07
C ALA A 235 -5.33 1.65 27.77
N ASN A 236 -5.72 0.40 28.01
CA ASN A 236 -4.90 -0.77 27.70
C ASN A 236 -4.73 -0.95 26.18
N ARG A 237 -5.82 -0.82 25.40
CA ARG A 237 -5.76 -0.91 23.93
C ARG A 237 -4.93 0.21 23.32
N MET A 238 -5.14 1.44 23.77
CA MET A 238 -4.33 2.59 23.35
C MET A 238 -2.85 2.41 23.70
N SER A 239 -2.53 1.77 24.83
CA SER A 239 -1.13 1.51 25.20
C SER A 239 -0.45 0.57 24.22
N LEU A 240 -1.14 -0.50 23.82
CA LEU A 240 -0.64 -1.44 22.81
C LEU A 240 -0.51 -0.74 21.45
N PHE A 241 -1.51 0.06 21.06
CA PHE A 241 -1.47 0.84 19.84
C PHE A 241 -0.22 1.73 19.80
N TYR A 242 0.02 2.58 20.81
CA TYR A 242 1.16 3.49 20.80
C TYR A 242 2.53 2.85 21.06
N ALA A 243 2.57 1.61 21.58
CA ALA A 243 3.81 0.85 21.71
C ALA A 243 4.38 0.43 20.35
N GLU A 244 3.53 0.20 19.35
CA GLU A 244 3.93 -0.17 18.00
C GLU A 244 4.68 0.98 17.30
N ALA A 245 5.77 0.70 16.59
CA ALA A 245 6.49 1.73 15.85
C ALA A 245 5.59 2.42 14.81
N THR A 246 4.78 1.62 14.11
CA THR A 246 3.86 2.03 13.03
C THR A 246 2.42 1.62 13.37
N PRO A 247 1.75 2.34 14.29
CA PRO A 247 0.47 1.93 14.83
C PRO A 247 -0.67 1.86 13.80
N MET A 248 -0.73 2.81 12.85
CA MET A 248 -1.77 2.80 11.82
C MET A 248 -1.53 1.64 10.84
N LEU A 249 -0.29 1.43 10.41
CA LEU A 249 0.01 0.34 9.49
C LEU A 249 -0.19 -1.03 10.14
N LYS A 250 0.14 -1.17 11.43
CA LYS A 250 -0.15 -2.40 12.19
C LYS A 250 -1.66 -2.66 12.25
N THR A 251 -2.47 -1.61 12.41
CA THR A 251 -3.93 -1.70 12.39
C THR A 251 -4.42 -2.18 11.03
N LEU A 252 -3.97 -1.57 9.92
CA LEU A 252 -4.37 -1.99 8.57
C LEU A 252 -3.90 -3.43 8.25
N SER A 253 -2.67 -3.79 8.62
CA SER A 253 -2.11 -5.13 8.44
C SER A 253 -2.94 -6.20 9.16
N ASN A 254 -3.30 -5.94 10.42
CA ASN A 254 -4.18 -6.83 11.18
C ASN A 254 -5.58 -6.90 10.54
N ALA A 255 -6.15 -5.77 10.11
CA ALA A 255 -7.45 -5.70 9.46
C ALA A 255 -7.50 -6.49 8.15
N THR A 256 -6.47 -6.38 7.30
CA THR A 256 -6.37 -7.15 6.05
C THR A 256 -6.17 -8.64 6.33
N THR A 257 -5.35 -8.99 7.33
CA THR A 257 -5.17 -10.39 7.75
C THR A 257 -6.50 -10.98 8.25
N HIS A 258 -7.24 -10.22 9.05
CA HIS A 258 -8.54 -10.61 9.57
C HIS A 258 -9.56 -10.79 8.44
N PHE A 259 -9.65 -9.83 7.53
CA PHE A 259 -10.51 -9.88 6.34
C PHE A 259 -10.32 -11.17 5.54
N VAL A 260 -9.07 -11.53 5.25
CA VAL A 260 -8.74 -12.78 4.54
C VAL A 260 -9.16 -14.01 5.34
N SER A 261 -9.00 -13.98 6.68
CA SER A 261 -9.33 -15.11 7.54
C SER A 261 -10.84 -15.34 7.73
N GLU A 262 -11.64 -14.28 7.72
CA GLU A 262 -13.10 -14.34 7.87
C GLU A 262 -13.79 -14.73 6.55
N ASN A 263 -13.28 -14.24 5.43
CA ASN A 263 -13.85 -14.50 4.11
C ASN A 263 -13.31 -15.80 3.48
N LYS A 264 -13.58 -16.94 4.13
CA LYS A 264 -13.06 -18.27 3.70
C LYS A 264 -13.46 -18.69 2.27
N THR A 265 -14.53 -18.12 1.74
CA THR A 265 -15.00 -18.37 0.37
C THR A 265 -14.25 -17.53 -0.67
N LEU A 266 -13.56 -16.48 -0.23
CA LEU A 266 -12.72 -15.65 -1.07
C LEU A 266 -11.28 -16.21 -1.05
N PRO A 267 -10.69 -16.53 -2.21
CA PRO A 267 -9.29 -16.92 -2.26
C PRO A 267 -8.41 -15.80 -1.70
N ILE A 268 -7.48 -16.13 -0.79
CA ILE A 268 -6.45 -15.18 -0.30
C ILE A 268 -5.72 -14.47 -1.45
N GLU A 269 -5.55 -15.20 -2.56
CA GLU A 269 -4.93 -14.70 -3.78
C GLU A 269 -5.63 -13.46 -4.30
N ASN A 270 -6.97 -13.32 -4.20
CA ASN A 270 -7.66 -12.12 -4.68
C ASN A 270 -7.18 -10.85 -3.96
N THR A 271 -7.05 -10.93 -2.64
CA THR A 271 -6.58 -9.79 -1.82
C THR A 271 -5.10 -9.52 -2.07
N THR A 272 -4.25 -10.54 -2.01
CA THR A 272 -2.81 -10.35 -2.19
C THR A 272 -2.47 -9.94 -3.62
N ASP A 273 -3.21 -10.45 -4.61
CA ASP A 273 -3.04 -10.08 -6.01
C ASP A 273 -3.49 -8.65 -6.25
N CYS A 274 -4.59 -8.19 -5.63
CA CYS A 274 -4.98 -6.78 -5.65
C CYS A 274 -3.88 -5.86 -5.15
N LEU A 275 -3.28 -6.15 -4.00
CA LEU A 275 -2.15 -5.38 -3.47
C LEU A 275 -0.94 -5.39 -4.43
N SER A 276 -0.56 -6.56 -4.96
CA SER A 276 0.57 -6.68 -5.89
C SER A 276 0.30 -6.01 -7.24
N THR A 277 -0.95 -6.01 -7.70
CA THR A 277 -1.39 -5.35 -8.94
C THR A 277 -1.30 -3.85 -8.75
N MET A 278 -1.81 -3.31 -7.63
CA MET A 278 -1.70 -1.89 -7.31
C MET A 278 -0.24 -1.44 -7.20
N ALA A 279 0.63 -2.24 -6.57
CA ALA A 279 2.08 -1.97 -6.52
C ALA A 279 2.70 -1.90 -7.92
N SER A 280 2.30 -2.84 -8.78
CA SER A 280 2.76 -2.93 -10.16
C SER A 280 2.28 -1.75 -11.01
N VAL A 281 1.02 -1.35 -10.88
CA VAL A 281 0.46 -0.18 -11.58
C VAL A 281 1.18 1.08 -11.15
N CYS A 282 1.36 1.32 -9.84
CA CYS A 282 2.13 2.47 -9.36
C CYS A 282 3.56 2.48 -9.92
N LYS A 283 4.27 1.35 -9.89
CA LYS A 283 5.60 1.22 -10.48
C LYS A 283 5.59 1.59 -11.97
N VAL A 284 4.66 1.01 -12.74
CA VAL A 284 4.52 1.25 -14.18
C VAL A 284 4.21 2.73 -14.48
N MET A 285 3.32 3.36 -13.71
CA MET A 285 3.01 4.78 -13.85
C MET A 285 4.22 5.68 -13.58
N LEU A 286 5.12 5.27 -12.67
CA LEU A 286 6.32 6.02 -12.30
C LEU A 286 7.50 5.81 -13.25
N GLU A 287 7.65 4.60 -13.80
CA GLU A 287 8.76 4.20 -14.69
C GLU A 287 8.48 4.52 -16.18
N THR A 288 7.21 4.51 -16.61
CA THR A 288 6.82 4.74 -18.00
C THR A 288 6.69 6.24 -18.29
N PRO A 289 7.51 6.85 -19.18
CA PRO A 289 7.46 8.29 -19.45
C PRO A 289 6.09 8.81 -19.89
N GLU A 290 5.34 8.01 -20.66
CA GLU A 290 4.01 8.35 -21.16
C GLU A 290 2.99 8.46 -20.03
N TYR A 291 3.07 7.59 -19.01
CA TYR A 291 2.20 7.68 -17.83
C TYR A 291 2.71 8.73 -16.85
N ARG A 292 4.04 8.82 -16.68
CA ARG A 292 4.65 9.80 -15.79
C ARG A 292 4.31 11.23 -16.22
N SER A 293 4.22 11.50 -17.52
CA SER A 293 3.84 12.81 -18.05
C SER A 293 2.36 13.16 -17.88
N ARG A 294 1.51 12.22 -17.46
CA ARG A 294 0.09 12.48 -17.15
C ARG A 294 -0.14 13.06 -15.75
N PHE A 295 0.81 12.91 -14.83
CA PHE A 295 0.72 13.55 -13.52
C PHE A 295 0.89 15.06 -13.68
N THR A 296 -0.01 15.84 -13.10
CA THR A 296 0.03 17.31 -13.22
C THR A 296 0.88 17.96 -12.13
N SER A 297 1.22 17.23 -11.06
CA SER A 297 2.00 17.74 -9.94
C SER A 297 3.05 16.76 -9.40
N GLU A 298 4.13 17.31 -8.85
CA GLU A 298 5.13 16.53 -8.09
C GLU A 298 4.55 15.90 -6.82
N GLU A 299 3.50 16.52 -6.26
CA GLU A 299 2.78 15.99 -5.10
C GLU A 299 2.08 14.67 -5.45
N THR A 300 1.42 14.58 -6.61
CA THR A 300 0.78 13.35 -7.08
C THR A 300 1.81 12.26 -7.39
N LEU A 301 2.98 12.62 -7.92
CA LEU A 301 4.09 11.68 -8.11
C LEU A 301 4.55 11.10 -6.77
N MET A 302 4.73 11.95 -5.75
CA MET A 302 5.11 11.51 -4.41
C MET A 302 4.00 10.71 -3.72
N PHE A 303 2.73 11.06 -3.96
CA PHE A 303 1.58 10.27 -3.56
C PHE A 303 1.64 8.87 -4.15
N CYS A 304 1.84 8.73 -5.46
CA CYS A 304 1.98 7.43 -6.13
C CYS A 304 3.13 6.58 -5.55
N MET A 305 4.27 7.20 -5.23
CA MET A 305 5.38 6.51 -4.56
C MET A 305 5.03 6.02 -3.14
N ARG A 306 4.32 6.85 -2.36
CA ARG A 306 3.81 6.46 -1.04
C ARG A 306 2.85 5.30 -1.13
N VAL A 307 1.94 5.33 -2.10
CA VAL A 307 0.96 4.26 -2.34
C VAL A 307 1.69 2.96 -2.68
N MET A 308 2.63 2.99 -3.63
CA MET A 308 3.45 1.84 -4.00
C MET A 308 4.12 1.21 -2.78
N VAL A 309 4.76 2.01 -1.93
CA VAL A 309 5.44 1.54 -0.71
C VAL A 309 4.44 1.02 0.32
N GLY A 310 3.29 1.69 0.48
CA GLY A 310 2.22 1.28 1.39
C GLY A 310 1.67 -0.10 1.05
N VAL A 311 1.31 -0.35 -0.21
CA VAL A 311 0.83 -1.68 -0.63
C VAL A 311 1.90 -2.75 -0.59
N ILE A 312 3.17 -2.40 -0.83
CA ILE A 312 4.30 -3.33 -0.67
C ILE A 312 4.38 -3.82 0.77
N ILE A 313 4.34 -2.90 1.73
CA ILE A 313 4.44 -3.26 3.15
C ILE A 313 3.19 -4.05 3.56
N LEU A 314 1.99 -3.63 3.14
CA LEU A 314 0.77 -4.37 3.45
C LEU A 314 0.80 -5.79 2.88
N TYR A 315 1.21 -5.96 1.62
CA TYR A 315 1.40 -7.27 1.00
C TYR A 315 2.42 -8.12 1.77
N ASP A 316 3.55 -7.52 2.19
CA ASP A 316 4.58 -8.22 2.93
C ASP A 316 4.08 -8.77 4.28
N HIS A 317 3.15 -8.09 4.93
CA HIS A 317 2.58 -8.56 6.18
C HIS A 317 1.52 -9.65 6.00
N VAL A 318 0.74 -9.58 4.91
CA VAL A 318 -0.44 -10.44 4.67
C VAL A 318 -0.08 -11.70 3.88
N HIS A 319 0.81 -11.60 2.90
CA HIS A 319 1.17 -12.73 2.03
C HIS A 319 2.04 -13.75 2.79
N PRO A 320 1.77 -15.07 2.71
CA PRO A 320 2.44 -16.06 3.56
C PRO A 320 3.98 -16.10 3.45
N VAL A 321 4.52 -15.80 2.26
CA VAL A 321 5.98 -15.77 2.02
C VAL A 321 6.55 -14.35 1.89
N GLY A 322 5.72 -13.33 2.12
CA GLY A 322 6.12 -11.92 2.04
C GLY A 322 6.37 -11.39 0.62
N ALA A 323 6.73 -10.11 0.56
CA ALA A 323 7.01 -9.36 -0.66
C ALA A 323 8.40 -9.64 -1.25
N PHE A 324 9.31 -10.20 -0.45
CA PHE A 324 10.72 -10.36 -0.78
C PHE A 324 11.09 -11.76 -1.31
N SER A 325 10.16 -12.71 -1.25
CA SER A 325 10.35 -14.05 -1.82
C SER A 325 10.49 -13.98 -3.35
N LYS A 326 11.24 -14.94 -3.93
CA LYS A 326 11.32 -15.10 -5.40
C LYS A 326 9.98 -15.46 -6.05
N THR A 327 9.04 -15.98 -5.27
CA THR A 327 7.68 -16.32 -5.72
C THR A 327 6.68 -15.18 -5.48
N SER A 328 7.13 -14.05 -4.91
CA SER A 328 6.31 -12.84 -4.78
C SER A 328 5.91 -12.32 -6.15
N LYS A 329 4.69 -11.79 -6.27
CA LYS A 329 4.23 -11.09 -7.48
C LYS A 329 4.72 -9.64 -7.56
N ILE A 330 5.35 -9.14 -6.50
CA ILE A 330 5.90 -7.78 -6.46
C ILE A 330 7.34 -7.78 -6.98
N ASP A 331 7.60 -6.99 -8.03
CA ASP A 331 8.96 -6.69 -8.50
C ASP A 331 9.66 -5.70 -7.55
N MET A 332 10.16 -6.24 -6.44
CA MET A 332 10.81 -5.45 -5.41
C MET A 332 12.03 -4.67 -5.93
N LYS A 333 12.79 -5.25 -6.86
CA LYS A 333 13.96 -4.57 -7.44
C LYS A 333 13.53 -3.37 -8.27
N GLY A 334 12.52 -3.54 -9.12
CA GLY A 334 11.94 -2.45 -9.90
C GLY A 334 11.38 -1.34 -9.02
N CYS A 335 10.60 -1.68 -8.00
CA CYS A 335 10.04 -0.70 -7.07
C CYS A 335 11.13 0.11 -6.34
N ILE A 336 12.18 -0.54 -5.82
CA ILE A 336 13.29 0.16 -5.15
C ILE A 336 14.08 1.01 -6.15
N LYS A 337 14.26 0.54 -7.39
CA LYS A 337 14.95 1.29 -8.44
C LYS A 337 14.22 2.61 -8.75
N VAL A 338 12.90 2.56 -8.94
CA VAL A 338 12.06 3.75 -9.17
C VAL A 338 12.21 4.80 -8.06
N LEU A 339 12.28 4.35 -6.80
CA LEU A 339 12.54 5.24 -5.66
C LEU A 339 13.94 5.84 -5.73
N LYS A 340 14.98 5.02 -5.97
CA LYS A 340 16.38 5.48 -6.05
C LYS A 340 16.69 6.42 -7.22
N GLU A 341 15.82 6.47 -8.23
CA GLU A 341 15.91 7.42 -9.33
C GLU A 341 15.41 8.83 -8.93
N GLN A 342 14.75 8.98 -7.79
CA GLN A 342 14.34 10.28 -7.26
C GLN A 342 15.44 10.95 -6.43
N PRO A 343 15.34 12.27 -6.17
CA PRO A 343 16.24 12.96 -5.24
C PRO A 343 16.25 12.26 -3.87
N PRO A 344 17.43 11.92 -3.30
CA PRO A 344 17.52 11.13 -2.07
C PRO A 344 16.70 11.70 -0.90
N ASP A 345 16.77 13.02 -0.68
CA ASP A 345 16.09 13.70 0.42
C ASP A 345 14.55 13.56 0.36
N THR A 346 14.00 13.36 -0.84
CA THR A 346 12.55 13.26 -1.06
C THR A 346 12.00 11.86 -0.72
N VAL A 347 12.79 10.81 -0.94
CA VAL A 347 12.33 9.40 -0.82
C VAL A 347 12.96 8.64 0.33
N GLU A 348 13.90 9.23 1.07
CA GLU A 348 14.58 8.56 2.18
C GLU A 348 13.59 8.06 3.26
N GLY A 349 12.52 8.81 3.52
CA GLY A 349 11.44 8.36 4.40
C GLY A 349 10.76 7.08 3.91
N LEU A 350 10.56 6.94 2.59
CA LEU A 350 9.97 5.75 1.98
C LEU A 350 10.90 4.55 1.99
N LEU A 351 12.19 4.77 1.72
CA LEU A 351 13.22 3.73 1.83
C LEU A 351 13.33 3.23 3.28
N ASN A 352 13.25 4.14 4.25
CA ASN A 352 13.22 3.78 5.67
C ASN A 352 11.96 3.01 6.06
N ALA A 353 10.79 3.33 5.49
CA ALA A 353 9.59 2.53 5.69
C ALA A 353 9.78 1.08 5.19
N LEU A 354 10.42 0.90 4.02
CA LEU A 354 10.76 -0.45 3.54
C LEU A 354 11.79 -1.16 4.44
N ARG A 355 12.77 -0.44 4.99
CA ARG A 355 13.82 -1.00 5.85
C ARG A 355 13.30 -1.46 7.21
N PHE A 356 12.43 -0.67 7.83
CA PHE A 356 12.10 -0.84 9.25
C PHE A 356 10.70 -1.37 9.50
N THR A 357 9.80 -1.28 8.52
CA THR A 357 8.39 -1.65 8.71
C THR A 357 8.01 -2.94 7.99
N THR A 358 8.88 -3.48 7.14
CA THR A 358 8.65 -4.76 6.49
C THR A 358 8.93 -5.94 7.44
N LYS A 359 8.21 -7.03 7.24
CA LYS A 359 8.26 -8.25 8.04
C LYS A 359 9.37 -9.20 7.53
N HIS A 360 9.50 -9.38 6.23
CA HIS A 360 10.35 -10.44 5.65
C HIS A 360 11.66 -9.94 5.01
N LEU A 361 11.99 -8.65 5.10
CA LEU A 361 13.25 -8.11 4.54
C LEU A 361 14.50 -8.81 5.11
N ASN A 362 14.45 -9.14 6.40
CA ASN A 362 15.57 -9.73 7.12
C ASN A 362 15.63 -11.26 7.07
N ASP A 363 14.68 -11.93 6.40
CA ASP A 363 14.63 -13.39 6.26
C ASP A 363 15.76 -13.92 5.39
N GLU A 364 16.38 -15.03 5.78
CA GLU A 364 17.52 -15.62 5.04
C GLU A 364 17.24 -15.90 3.56
N SER A 365 15.98 -16.13 3.21
CA SER A 365 15.50 -16.32 1.83
C SER A 365 15.53 -15.04 0.98
N THR A 366 15.58 -13.87 1.60
CA THR A 366 15.56 -12.58 0.92
C THR A 366 16.85 -12.33 0.17
N SER A 367 16.73 -11.94 -1.10
CA SER A 367 17.86 -11.71 -2.01
C SER A 367 18.88 -10.71 -1.43
N LYS A 368 20.16 -11.10 -1.38
CA LYS A 368 21.27 -10.23 -0.98
C LYS A 368 21.33 -8.93 -1.79
N GLN A 369 20.93 -8.98 -3.07
CA GLN A 369 20.88 -7.79 -3.92
C GLN A 369 19.82 -6.79 -3.43
N ILE A 370 18.62 -7.27 -3.06
CA ILE A 370 17.56 -6.39 -2.55
C ILE A 370 18.00 -5.76 -1.22
N ARG A 371 18.61 -6.55 -0.33
CA ARG A 371 19.17 -6.04 0.92
C ARG A 371 20.23 -4.96 0.67
N ALA A 372 21.15 -5.17 -0.27
CA ALA A 372 22.17 -4.19 -0.63
C ALA A 372 21.56 -2.92 -1.28
N MET A 373 20.40 -3.02 -1.94
CA MET A 373 19.68 -1.85 -2.44
C MET A 373 19.00 -1.07 -1.30
N LEU A 374 18.72 -1.68 -0.16
CA LEU A 374 18.13 -1.01 1.01
C LEU A 374 19.15 -0.76 2.12
N GLN A 375 20.43 -1.06 1.91
CA GLN A 375 21.54 -0.51 2.68
C GLN A 375 21.94 0.82 2.04
#